data_AF-A0AAW6SH16-F1
#
_entry.id   AF-A0AAW6SH16-F1
#
_cell.length_a   1.000
_cell.length_b   1.000
_cell.length_c   1.000
_cell.angle_alpha   90.00
_cell.angle_beta   90.00
_cell.angle_gamma   90.00
#
_symmetry.space_group_name_H-M   'P 1'
#
loop_
_entity.id
_entity.type
_entity.pdbx_description
1 polymer ?
#
loop_
_entity_poly.entity_id
_entity_poly.type
_entity_poly.pdbx_seq_one_letter_code
_entity_poly.pdbx_strand_id
1 'polypeptide(L)'
;MQTHFSDAALARPHIQRADKVLRSCVHCGFCNATCPTYQLLGDERDGPRGRIYLIKQLLESDPESPDASTRQQASEITRETQRHLDHCLSCRSCETTCPSGVQYHTLLDIGRQELERRVGRPWRERLLRSGLRHALVEPARFKALLTLGVRFRPLAPGALADKIPLTRERDRQAKHPTAPVTATPSDQALPRQVLMLEGCVQPGLAPNINAATARVLARFGIGVTPIHEAGCCGAIDYHLNAQQAGRARMRANIDAWWPAIEAGAEAIVQTASGCGAFVKEYGEMLADDPDYAERAARVSALARDIVEVLGEEIARQDRQSLAAAPDQQPLAFHCPCTLQHAQGLGGEVEKILSQLGFTLAPVMEGHLCCGSAGTYSITQPELSRQLRDRKLEALEANGPARIATANIGCQTHLSSAGRTPVSHWIELVDDALPETLPQE
;
A
#
# COMPACT_ATOMS: atom_id res chain seq x y z
N MET A 1 6.42 -16.24 22.80
CA MET A 1 7.31 -17.43 22.68
C MET A 1 8.59 -17.18 23.45
N GLN A 2 9.35 -18.21 23.84
CA GLN A 2 10.66 -18.00 24.47
C GLN A 2 11.68 -17.51 23.44
N THR A 3 12.58 -16.62 23.84
CA THR A 3 13.69 -16.11 23.02
C THR A 3 15.00 -16.20 23.79
N HIS A 4 16.10 -16.39 23.06
CA HIS A 4 17.44 -16.60 23.60
C HIS A 4 18.43 -15.60 22.99
N PHE A 5 18.24 -14.31 23.27
CA PHE A 5 19.19 -13.26 22.89
C PHE A 5 20.21 -13.01 24.00
N SER A 6 21.47 -12.77 23.63
CA SER A 6 22.49 -12.30 24.56
C SER A 6 22.25 -10.83 24.96
N ASP A 7 22.77 -10.41 26.10
CA ASP A 7 22.68 -9.00 26.55
C ASP A 7 23.29 -8.04 25.52
N ALA A 8 24.40 -8.45 24.88
CA ALA A 8 25.02 -7.70 23.79
C ALA A 8 24.11 -7.60 22.56
N ALA A 9 23.37 -8.67 22.22
CA ALA A 9 22.41 -8.63 21.13
C ALA A 9 21.24 -7.69 21.46
N LEU A 10 20.74 -7.75 22.69
CA LEU A 10 19.67 -6.89 23.22
C LEU A 10 20.11 -5.43 23.36
N ALA A 11 21.39 -5.07 23.29
CA ALA A 11 21.79 -3.67 23.22
C ALA A 11 21.42 -3.00 21.87
N ARG A 12 21.13 -3.79 20.83
CA ARG A 12 20.77 -3.28 19.50
C ARG A 12 19.26 -2.98 19.42
N PRO A 13 18.85 -1.75 19.06
CA PRO A 13 17.42 -1.36 19.06
C PRO A 13 16.51 -2.28 18.22
N HIS A 14 16.97 -2.72 17.05
CA HIS A 14 16.20 -3.62 16.18
C HIS A 14 16.01 -5.01 16.80
N ILE A 15 16.96 -5.51 17.59
CA ILE A 15 16.81 -6.79 18.30
C ILE A 15 15.85 -6.66 19.47
N GLN A 16 15.90 -5.56 20.24
CA GLN A 16 14.91 -5.31 21.30
C GLN A 16 13.48 -5.28 20.75
N ARG A 17 13.30 -4.61 19.60
CA ARG A 17 12.01 -4.55 18.92
C ARG A 17 11.55 -5.93 18.45
N ALA A 18 12.45 -6.72 17.83
CA ALA A 18 12.16 -8.09 17.42
C ALA A 18 11.81 -8.98 18.63
N ASP A 19 12.56 -8.90 19.73
CA ASP A 19 12.31 -9.67 20.95
C ASP A 19 10.92 -9.42 21.52
N LYS A 20 10.51 -8.16 21.62
CA LYS A 20 9.16 -7.77 22.06
C LYS A 20 8.07 -8.42 21.19
N VAL A 21 8.23 -8.39 19.86
CA VAL A 21 7.26 -8.97 18.92
C VAL A 21 7.27 -10.51 18.95
N LEU A 22 8.44 -11.14 19.10
CA LEU A 22 8.56 -12.59 19.22
C LEU A 22 7.88 -13.08 20.51
N ARG A 23 8.13 -12.41 21.63
CA ARG A 23 7.59 -12.79 22.93
C ARG A 23 6.06 -12.76 22.98
N SER A 24 5.40 -11.90 22.21
CA SER A 24 3.92 -11.86 22.13
C SER A 24 3.30 -13.05 21.38
N CYS A 25 4.05 -13.75 20.52
CA CYS A 25 3.50 -14.89 19.78
C CYS A 25 3.26 -16.13 20.67
N VAL A 26 2.04 -16.66 20.65
CA VAL A 26 1.65 -17.88 21.41
C VAL A 26 1.52 -19.14 20.55
N HIS A 27 1.92 -19.08 19.27
CA HIS A 27 1.91 -20.22 18.33
C HIS A 27 0.54 -20.87 18.03
N CYS A 28 -0.57 -20.17 18.28
CA CYS A 28 -1.94 -20.67 18.06
C CYS A 28 -2.28 -21.01 16.60
N GLY A 29 -1.61 -20.40 15.61
CA GLY A 29 -1.75 -20.76 14.19
C GLY A 29 -2.91 -20.07 13.44
N PHE A 30 -3.73 -19.24 14.09
CA PHE A 30 -4.83 -18.50 13.42
C PHE A 30 -4.38 -17.67 12.22
N CYS A 31 -3.15 -17.15 12.26
CA CYS A 31 -2.56 -16.38 11.17
C CYS A 31 -2.41 -17.17 9.85
N ASN A 32 -2.32 -18.50 9.90
CA ASN A 32 -2.19 -19.33 8.70
C ASN A 32 -3.51 -19.38 7.92
N ALA A 33 -4.65 -19.34 8.63
CA ALA A 33 -5.97 -19.37 8.02
C ALA A 33 -6.25 -18.14 7.14
N THR A 34 -5.57 -17.01 7.35
CA THR A 34 -5.73 -15.79 6.56
C THR A 34 -4.51 -15.45 5.70
N CYS A 35 -3.44 -16.26 5.75
CA CYS A 35 -2.23 -16.00 4.99
C CYS A 35 -2.37 -16.46 3.52
N PRO A 36 -2.28 -15.55 2.53
CA PRO A 36 -2.52 -15.93 1.14
C PRO A 36 -1.49 -16.92 0.59
N THR A 37 -0.22 -16.77 0.95
CA THR A 37 0.84 -17.69 0.47
C THR A 37 0.75 -19.07 1.09
N TYR A 38 0.37 -19.17 2.37
CA TYR A 38 0.14 -20.45 3.02
C TYR A 38 -1.05 -21.18 2.38
N GLN A 39 -2.16 -20.48 2.16
CA GLN A 39 -3.33 -21.10 1.53
C GLN A 39 -3.06 -21.60 0.11
N LEU A 40 -2.19 -20.92 -0.66
CA LEU A 40 -1.81 -21.38 -1.99
C LEU A 40 -0.78 -22.52 -1.97
N LEU A 41 0.24 -22.43 -1.11
CA LEU A 41 1.39 -23.34 -1.15
C LEU A 41 1.26 -24.55 -0.21
N GLY A 42 0.45 -24.45 0.84
CA GLY A 42 0.36 -25.46 1.90
C GLY A 42 1.62 -25.60 2.76
N ASP A 43 2.68 -24.84 2.48
CA ASP A 43 3.96 -24.89 3.20
C ASP A 43 3.91 -23.98 4.44
N GLU A 44 4.09 -24.57 5.63
CA GLU A 44 4.12 -23.84 6.90
C GLU A 44 5.18 -22.73 6.91
N ARG A 45 6.32 -22.93 6.24
CA ARG A 45 7.39 -21.93 6.12
C ARG A 45 6.96 -20.71 5.30
N ASP A 46 5.93 -20.86 4.48
CA ASP A 46 5.25 -19.77 3.76
C ASP A 46 4.02 -19.21 4.50
N GLY A 47 3.76 -19.68 5.72
CA GLY A 47 2.82 -19.08 6.66
C GLY A 47 3.50 -18.08 7.62
N PRO A 48 2.73 -17.18 8.27
CA PRO A 48 3.30 -16.17 9.17
C PRO A 48 3.97 -16.82 10.38
N ARG A 49 3.39 -17.90 10.93
CA ARG A 49 3.98 -18.63 12.06
C ARG A 49 5.32 -19.27 11.71
N GLY A 50 5.41 -19.95 10.57
CA GLY A 50 6.68 -20.50 10.09
C GLY A 50 7.72 -19.42 9.84
N ARG A 51 7.35 -18.30 9.21
CA ARG A 51 8.26 -17.17 8.99
C ARG A 51 8.73 -16.51 10.29
N ILE A 52 7.87 -16.37 11.30
CA ILE A 52 8.26 -15.90 12.63
C ILE A 52 9.36 -16.80 13.21
N TYR A 53 9.21 -18.12 13.07
CA TYR A 53 10.22 -19.07 13.55
C TYR A 53 11.54 -18.96 12.78
N LEU A 54 11.48 -18.84 11.44
CA LEU A 54 12.67 -18.62 10.61
C LEU A 54 13.40 -17.33 10.99
N ILE A 55 12.66 -16.25 11.26
CA ILE A 55 13.26 -14.98 11.69
C ILE A 55 13.84 -15.10 13.10
N LYS A 56 13.17 -15.79 14.02
CA LYS A 56 13.74 -16.07 15.35
C LYS A 56 15.07 -16.80 15.24
N GLN A 57 15.13 -17.90 14.48
CA GLN A 57 16.37 -18.67 14.27
C GLN A 57 17.47 -17.80 13.63
N LEU A 58 17.10 -16.97 12.65
CA LEU A 58 18.03 -16.02 12.04
C LEU A 58 18.60 -15.03 13.08
N LEU A 59 17.77 -14.46 13.94
CA LEU A 59 18.20 -13.41 14.87
C LEU A 59 18.93 -13.96 16.10
N GLU A 60 18.60 -15.18 16.54
CA GLU A 60 19.28 -15.85 17.66
C GLU A 60 20.58 -16.52 17.23
N SER A 61 20.71 -16.90 15.95
CA SER A 61 21.93 -17.49 15.44
C SER A 61 23.05 -16.44 15.33
N ASP A 62 24.24 -16.86 15.72
CA ASP A 62 25.46 -16.06 15.64
C ASP A 62 26.60 -16.93 15.05
N PRO A 63 27.04 -16.63 13.81
CA PRO A 63 28.09 -17.38 13.14
C PRO A 63 29.46 -17.26 13.83
N GLU A 64 29.66 -16.24 14.66
CA GLU A 64 30.91 -15.99 15.39
C GLU A 64 30.85 -16.50 16.84
N SER A 65 29.72 -17.09 17.26
CA SER A 65 29.54 -17.58 18.63
C SER A 65 30.53 -18.70 18.97
N PRO A 66 31.13 -18.71 20.18
CA PRO A 66 31.95 -19.82 20.62
C PRO A 66 31.13 -21.12 20.77
N ASP A 67 29.82 -21.01 21.02
CA ASP A 67 28.92 -22.15 21.14
C ASP A 67 28.68 -22.83 19.77
N ALA A 68 28.95 -24.14 19.73
CA ALA A 68 28.81 -24.94 18.52
C ALA A 68 27.35 -25.05 18.06
N SER A 69 26.38 -25.07 18.98
CA SER A 69 24.96 -25.18 18.64
C SER A 69 24.44 -23.91 17.95
N THR A 70 24.83 -22.73 18.47
CA THR A 70 24.52 -21.42 17.89
C THR A 70 25.18 -21.24 16.51
N ARG A 71 26.43 -21.69 16.35
CA ARG A 71 27.11 -21.67 15.04
C ARG A 71 26.47 -22.59 14.01
N GLN A 72 26.06 -23.79 14.43
CA GLN A 72 25.39 -24.74 13.54
C GLN A 72 24.06 -24.16 13.03
N GLN A 73 23.24 -23.55 13.91
CA GLN A 73 22.01 -22.87 13.50
C GLN A 73 22.28 -21.73 12.49
N ALA A 74 23.37 -20.98 12.66
CA ALA A 74 23.74 -19.94 11.69
C ALA A 74 24.04 -20.53 10.30
N SER A 75 24.61 -21.73 10.23
CA SER A 75 24.90 -22.43 8.97
C SER A 75 23.66 -22.99 8.25
N GLU A 76 22.53 -23.15 8.97
CA GLU A 76 21.24 -23.58 8.41
C GLU A 76 20.47 -22.42 7.74
N ILE A 77 20.90 -21.17 7.95
CA ILE A 77 20.32 -20.00 7.27
C ILE A 77 20.80 -19.98 5.82
N THR A 78 19.89 -20.30 4.91
CA THR A 78 20.20 -20.45 3.49
C THR A 78 19.35 -19.54 2.61
N ARG A 79 19.61 -19.61 1.30
CA ARG A 79 18.75 -19.02 0.25
C ARG A 79 17.30 -19.51 0.33
N GLU A 80 17.05 -20.69 0.89
CA GLU A 80 15.69 -21.20 1.07
C GLU A 80 14.93 -20.40 2.14
N THR A 81 15.58 -20.05 3.25
CA THR A 81 15.02 -19.13 4.25
C THR A 81 14.66 -17.78 3.61
N GLN A 82 15.53 -17.28 2.74
CA GLN A 82 15.31 -16.02 2.01
C GLN A 82 14.09 -16.11 1.08
N ARG A 83 13.95 -17.22 0.35
CA ARG A 83 12.80 -17.47 -0.51
C ARG A 83 11.48 -17.38 0.26
N HIS A 84 11.38 -18.05 1.41
CA HIS A 84 10.16 -18.03 2.21
C HIS A 84 9.82 -16.63 2.74
N LEU A 85 10.80 -15.83 3.17
CA LEU A 85 10.53 -14.45 3.56
C LEU A 85 10.15 -13.58 2.37
N ASP A 86 10.76 -13.78 1.19
CA ASP A 86 10.46 -13.02 -0.02
C ASP A 86 9.06 -13.33 -0.59
N HIS A 87 8.52 -14.52 -0.33
CA HIS A 87 7.13 -14.86 -0.67
C HIS A 87 6.10 -14.06 0.13
N CYS A 88 6.47 -13.42 1.24
CA CYS A 88 5.50 -12.64 2.00
C CYS A 88 5.08 -11.36 1.28
N LEU A 89 3.78 -11.18 1.03
CA LEU A 89 3.21 -9.99 0.41
C LEU A 89 3.22 -8.75 1.33
N SER A 90 3.49 -8.91 2.63
CA SER A 90 3.38 -7.84 3.63
C SER A 90 1.95 -7.26 3.73
N CYS A 91 0.92 -8.08 3.47
CA CYS A 91 -0.49 -7.68 3.45
C CYS A 91 -1.12 -7.50 4.84
N ARG A 92 -0.44 -7.95 5.90
CA ARG A 92 -0.83 -7.83 7.32
C ARG A 92 -2.16 -8.45 7.73
N SER A 93 -2.80 -9.25 6.88
CA SER A 93 -4.00 -10.00 7.25
C SER A 93 -3.78 -10.88 8.49
N CYS A 94 -2.55 -11.42 8.63
CA CYS A 94 -2.14 -12.19 9.79
C CYS A 94 -2.14 -11.40 11.11
N GLU A 95 -1.97 -10.08 11.08
CA GLU A 95 -1.90 -9.23 12.27
C GLU A 95 -3.30 -8.91 12.77
N THR A 96 -4.22 -8.55 11.87
CA THR A 96 -5.63 -8.33 12.21
C THR A 96 -6.28 -9.58 12.82
N THR A 97 -5.93 -10.77 12.34
CA THR A 97 -6.46 -12.03 12.88
C THR A 97 -5.74 -12.49 14.15
N CYS A 98 -4.60 -11.91 14.51
CA CYS A 98 -3.81 -12.38 15.64
C CYS A 98 -4.42 -11.94 16.98
N PRO A 99 -4.89 -12.87 17.84
CA PRO A 99 -5.44 -12.49 19.15
C PRO A 99 -4.37 -11.94 20.10
N SER A 100 -3.09 -12.20 19.82
CA SER A 100 -1.96 -11.72 20.62
C SER A 100 -1.37 -10.41 20.11
N GLY A 101 -1.91 -9.83 19.02
CA GLY A 101 -1.43 -8.56 18.47
C GLY A 101 0.01 -8.60 17.98
N VAL A 102 0.47 -9.72 17.40
CA VAL A 102 1.84 -9.83 16.87
C VAL A 102 2.00 -8.91 15.66
N GLN A 103 2.88 -7.90 15.78
CA GLN A 103 3.24 -6.97 14.71
C GLN A 103 4.22 -7.60 13.70
N TYR A 104 3.72 -8.58 12.94
CA TYR A 104 4.54 -9.41 12.06
C TYR A 104 5.33 -8.62 11.01
N HIS A 105 4.79 -7.54 10.44
CA HIS A 105 5.46 -6.71 9.43
C HIS A 105 6.78 -6.12 9.95
N THR A 106 6.81 -5.67 11.21
CA THR A 106 8.02 -5.14 11.85
C THR A 106 9.09 -6.22 11.92
N LEU A 107 8.69 -7.44 12.32
CA LEU A 107 9.59 -8.58 12.39
C LEU A 107 10.09 -8.99 10.99
N LEU A 108 9.22 -8.96 9.98
CA LEU A 108 9.56 -9.27 8.59
C LEU A 108 10.59 -8.30 8.03
N ASP A 109 10.46 -7.01 8.29
CA ASP A 109 11.40 -5.99 7.80
C ASP A 109 12.79 -6.17 8.44
N ILE A 110 12.83 -6.39 9.76
CA ILE A 110 14.09 -6.70 10.49
C ILE A 110 14.72 -7.99 9.93
N GLY A 111 13.90 -9.04 9.77
CA GLY A 111 14.33 -10.33 9.27
C GLY A 111 14.89 -10.27 7.86
N ARG A 112 14.22 -9.58 6.93
CA ARG A 112 14.69 -9.41 5.55
C ARG A 112 16.00 -8.62 5.48
N GLN A 113 16.14 -7.58 6.29
CA GLN A 113 17.36 -6.78 6.33
C GLN A 113 18.55 -7.62 6.81
N GLU A 114 18.39 -8.33 7.92
CA GLU A 114 19.47 -9.15 8.48
C GLU A 114 19.79 -10.35 7.56
N LEU A 115 18.78 -10.95 6.93
CA LEU A 115 18.99 -12.08 6.03
C LEU A 115 19.75 -11.67 4.76
N GLU A 116 19.45 -10.49 4.21
CA GLU A 116 20.17 -9.96 3.05
C GLU A 116 21.61 -9.58 3.40
N ARG A 117 21.88 -9.15 4.64
CA ARG A 117 23.25 -8.92 5.13
C ARG A 117 24.07 -10.21 5.20
N ARG A 118 23.48 -11.32 5.65
CA ARG A 118 24.18 -12.60 5.85
C ARG A 118 24.32 -13.44 4.58
N VAL A 119 23.23 -13.59 3.82
CA VAL A 119 23.17 -14.49 2.66
C VAL A 119 23.49 -13.75 1.35
N GLY A 120 23.17 -12.45 1.30
CA GLY A 120 23.24 -11.66 0.07
C GLY A 120 22.20 -12.07 -0.98
N ARG A 121 22.28 -11.44 -2.15
CA ARG A 121 21.48 -11.78 -3.33
C ARG A 121 22.37 -11.90 -4.56
N PRO A 122 22.03 -12.79 -5.52
CA PRO A 122 22.68 -12.85 -6.81
C PRO A 122 22.60 -11.51 -7.53
N TRP A 123 23.60 -11.22 -8.35
CA TRP A 123 23.69 -9.94 -9.06
C TRP A 123 22.47 -9.63 -9.92
N ARG A 124 21.80 -10.65 -10.50
CA ARG A 124 20.58 -10.49 -11.31
C ARG A 124 19.41 -9.95 -10.48
N GLU A 125 19.21 -10.48 -9.28
CA GLU A 125 18.18 -9.98 -8.37
C GLU A 125 18.51 -8.57 -7.88
N ARG A 126 19.78 -8.32 -7.55
CA ARG A 126 20.23 -6.98 -7.14
C ARG A 126 20.00 -5.95 -8.25
N LEU A 127 20.31 -6.30 -9.49
CA LEU A 127 20.10 -5.45 -10.65
C LEU A 127 18.60 -5.20 -10.89
N LEU A 128 17.76 -6.25 -10.82
CA LEU A 128 16.31 -6.11 -10.96
C LEU A 128 15.74 -5.19 -9.89
N ARG A 129 16.05 -5.43 -8.61
CA ARG A 129 15.55 -4.63 -7.49
C ARG A 129 16.05 -3.18 -7.59
N SER A 130 17.33 -2.97 -7.90
CA SER A 130 17.87 -1.64 -8.13
C SER A 130 17.17 -0.93 -9.29
N GLY A 131 16.99 -1.61 -10.42
CA GLY A 131 16.28 -1.09 -11.59
C GLY A 131 14.84 -0.68 -11.26
N LEU A 132 14.10 -1.52 -10.53
CA LEU A 132 12.74 -1.20 -10.08
C LEU A 132 12.71 0.04 -9.18
N ARG A 133 13.65 0.16 -8.23
CA ARG A 133 13.76 1.36 -7.40
C ARG A 133 13.99 2.60 -8.26
N HIS A 134 14.97 2.59 -9.15
CA HIS A 134 15.29 3.78 -9.96
C HIS A 134 14.18 4.15 -10.96
N ALA A 135 13.45 3.15 -11.47
CA ALA A 135 12.40 3.34 -12.46
C ALA A 135 11.05 3.77 -11.86
N LEU A 136 10.66 3.22 -10.70
CA LEU A 136 9.31 3.38 -10.16
C LEU A 136 9.17 4.51 -9.14
N VAL A 137 10.20 4.77 -8.34
CA VAL A 137 10.08 5.68 -7.18
C VAL A 137 10.22 7.16 -7.56
N GLU A 138 10.65 7.46 -8.79
CA GLU A 138 10.82 8.82 -9.28
C GLU A 138 9.71 9.15 -10.30
N PRO A 139 8.71 9.97 -9.94
CA PRO A 139 7.49 10.15 -10.75
C PRO A 139 7.78 10.60 -12.18
N ALA A 140 8.72 11.55 -12.36
CA ALA A 140 9.10 12.05 -13.68
C ALA A 140 9.72 10.95 -14.57
N ARG A 141 10.61 10.11 -13.99
CA ARG A 141 11.23 9.00 -14.72
C ARG A 141 10.21 7.93 -15.06
N PHE A 142 9.36 7.56 -14.09
CA PHE A 142 8.31 6.58 -14.30
C PHE A 142 7.37 7.01 -15.45
N LYS A 143 6.89 8.26 -15.43
CA LYS A 143 6.03 8.81 -16.47
C LYS A 143 6.71 8.80 -17.84
N ALA A 144 7.99 9.16 -17.90
CA ALA A 144 8.77 9.12 -19.14
C ALA A 144 8.90 7.69 -19.69
N LEU A 145 9.28 6.73 -18.84
CA LEU A 145 9.40 5.31 -19.21
C LEU A 145 8.06 4.71 -19.64
N LEU A 146 6.98 5.05 -18.94
CA LEU A 146 5.63 4.60 -19.30
C LEU A 146 5.19 5.18 -20.64
N THR A 147 5.43 6.47 -20.88
CA THR A 147 5.10 7.13 -22.15
C THR A 147 5.87 6.48 -23.30
N LEU A 148 7.15 6.18 -23.10
CA LEU A 148 7.97 5.44 -24.04
C LEU A 148 7.41 4.03 -24.29
N GLY A 149 7.10 3.30 -23.21
CA GLY A 149 6.51 1.96 -23.28
C GLY A 149 5.22 1.94 -24.09
N VAL A 150 4.27 2.83 -23.78
CA VAL A 150 2.99 2.94 -24.51
C VAL A 150 3.21 3.32 -25.98
N ARG A 151 4.13 4.24 -26.28
CA ARG A 151 4.44 4.67 -27.66
C ARG A 151 5.00 3.54 -28.51
N PHE A 152 5.83 2.69 -27.91
CA PHE A 152 6.52 1.58 -28.58
C PHE A 152 5.85 0.22 -28.38
N ARG A 153 4.74 0.14 -27.64
CA ARG A 153 3.95 -1.08 -27.43
C ARG A 153 3.63 -1.85 -28.73
N PRO A 154 3.22 -1.21 -29.84
CA PRO A 154 2.92 -1.94 -31.08
C PRO A 154 4.12 -2.68 -31.68
N LEU A 155 5.34 -2.31 -31.29
CA LEU A 155 6.60 -2.94 -31.72
C LEU A 155 7.15 -3.91 -30.68
N ALA A 156 6.52 -4.02 -29.50
CA ALA A 156 6.99 -4.87 -28.41
C ALA A 156 6.54 -6.33 -28.61
N PRO A 157 7.36 -7.33 -28.23
CA PRO A 157 6.94 -8.73 -28.18
C PRO A 157 5.74 -8.91 -27.25
N GLY A 158 4.84 -9.86 -27.53
CA GLY A 158 3.58 -10.06 -26.78
C GLY A 158 3.75 -10.04 -25.25
N ALA A 159 4.69 -10.83 -24.73
CA ALA A 159 4.97 -10.90 -23.29
C ALA A 159 5.44 -9.57 -22.64
N LEU A 160 5.99 -8.64 -23.43
CA LEU A 160 6.39 -7.31 -22.97
C LEU A 160 5.26 -6.29 -23.19
N ALA A 161 4.52 -6.40 -24.31
CA ALA A 161 3.33 -5.62 -24.56
C ALA A 161 2.30 -5.82 -23.44
N ASP A 162 2.08 -7.06 -22.99
CA ASP A 162 1.13 -7.39 -21.92
C ASP A 162 1.47 -6.75 -20.56
N LYS A 163 2.73 -6.34 -20.36
CA LYS A 163 3.19 -5.66 -19.13
C LYS A 163 3.04 -4.15 -19.18
N ILE A 164 2.80 -3.58 -20.36
CA ILE A 164 2.59 -2.14 -20.52
C ILE A 164 1.09 -1.89 -20.29
N PRO A 165 0.67 -1.00 -19.37
CA PRO A 165 -0.74 -0.74 -19.18
C PRO A 165 -1.34 0.01 -20.37
N LEU A 166 -2.58 -0.33 -20.75
CA LEU A 166 -3.38 0.43 -21.71
C LEU A 166 -4.03 1.63 -21.01
N THR A 167 -3.19 2.54 -20.52
CA THR A 167 -3.62 3.67 -19.69
C THR A 167 -4.51 4.67 -20.44
N ARG A 168 -4.32 4.78 -21.76
CA ARG A 168 -4.91 5.84 -22.59
C ARG A 168 -6.39 5.68 -22.92
N GLU A 169 -6.95 4.47 -22.84
CA GLU A 169 -8.36 4.25 -23.17
C GLU A 169 -9.28 4.65 -22.02
N ARG A 170 -8.84 4.45 -20.76
CA ARG A 170 -9.63 4.78 -19.57
C ARG A 170 -9.76 6.28 -19.34
N ASP A 171 -8.67 7.04 -19.47
CA ASP A 171 -8.71 8.51 -19.30
C ASP A 171 -9.59 9.19 -20.36
N ARG A 172 -9.79 8.55 -21.53
CA ARG A 172 -10.72 9.02 -22.58
C ARG A 172 -12.19 8.73 -22.26
N GLN A 173 -12.46 7.76 -21.39
CA GLN A 173 -13.81 7.35 -20.99
C GLN A 173 -14.29 8.05 -19.70
N ALA A 174 -13.42 8.78 -19.00
CA ALA A 174 -13.80 9.57 -17.85
C ALA A 174 -14.79 10.67 -18.26
N LYS A 175 -15.90 10.79 -17.52
CA LYS A 175 -16.93 11.83 -17.75
C LYS A 175 -16.35 13.24 -17.58
N HIS A 176 -15.38 13.39 -16.68
CA HIS A 176 -14.61 14.60 -16.45
C HIS A 176 -13.11 14.35 -16.73
N PRO A 177 -12.64 14.54 -17.98
CA PRO A 177 -11.25 14.31 -18.34
C PRO A 177 -10.27 15.26 -17.62
N THR A 178 -9.03 14.81 -17.48
CA THR A 178 -8.01 15.44 -16.66
C THR A 178 -7.60 16.85 -17.11
N ALA A 179 -7.87 17.83 -16.25
CA ALA A 179 -6.87 18.85 -15.96
C ALA A 179 -5.93 18.28 -14.88
N PRO A 180 -4.60 18.54 -14.94
CA PRO A 180 -3.72 18.23 -13.81
C PRO A 180 -4.27 18.87 -12.53
N VAL A 181 -3.97 18.31 -11.35
CA VAL A 181 -4.27 19.00 -10.09
C VAL A 181 -3.35 20.22 -10.01
N THR A 182 -3.79 21.29 -10.65
CA THR A 182 -3.31 22.63 -10.42
C THR A 182 -4.28 23.22 -9.42
N ALA A 183 -3.77 23.66 -8.28
CA ALA A 183 -4.57 24.47 -7.37
C ALA A 183 -5.12 25.64 -8.19
N THR A 184 -6.41 25.62 -8.52
CA THR A 184 -7.01 26.76 -9.21
C THR A 184 -7.08 27.90 -8.19
N PRO A 185 -7.07 29.17 -8.61
CA PRO A 185 -7.25 30.28 -7.67
C PRO A 185 -8.51 30.15 -6.80
N SER A 186 -9.54 29.47 -7.31
CA SER A 186 -10.75 29.12 -6.58
C SER A 186 -10.49 28.09 -5.47
N ASP A 187 -9.69 27.06 -5.72
CA ASP A 187 -9.39 26.01 -4.75
C ASP A 187 -8.49 26.52 -3.61
N GLN A 188 -7.56 27.44 -3.92
CA GLN A 188 -6.70 28.09 -2.91
C GLN A 188 -7.47 29.07 -2.03
N ALA A 189 -8.59 29.61 -2.51
CA ALA A 189 -9.44 30.52 -1.76
C ALA A 189 -10.38 29.79 -0.79
N LEU A 190 -10.46 28.45 -0.84
CA LEU A 190 -11.26 27.68 0.10
C LEU A 190 -10.66 27.76 1.52
N PRO A 191 -11.50 27.94 2.55
CA PRO A 191 -11.03 28.20 3.92
C PRO A 191 -10.33 27.00 4.54
N ARG A 192 -10.69 25.79 4.12
CA ARG A 192 -10.13 24.53 4.58
C ARG A 192 -9.16 23.99 3.55
N GLN A 193 -7.95 23.64 3.97
CA GLN A 193 -6.88 23.20 3.07
C GLN A 193 -6.27 21.89 3.54
N VAL A 194 -6.11 20.95 2.61
CA VAL A 194 -5.37 19.70 2.83
C VAL A 194 -4.23 19.59 1.82
N LEU A 195 -3.17 18.90 2.22
CA LEU A 195 -2.11 18.49 1.30
C LEU A 195 -2.51 17.17 0.65
N MET A 196 -2.08 16.94 -0.59
CA MET A 196 -2.26 15.65 -1.24
C MET A 196 -0.92 15.04 -1.60
N LEU A 197 -0.71 13.78 -1.20
CA LEU A 197 0.40 12.99 -1.73
C LEU A 197 0.01 12.48 -3.12
N GLU A 198 0.64 13.01 -4.15
CA GLU A 198 0.34 12.61 -5.53
C GLU A 198 0.73 11.16 -5.84
N GLY A 199 1.77 10.65 -5.16
CA GLY A 199 2.32 9.32 -5.35
C GLY A 199 3.35 9.24 -6.49
N CYS A 200 4.03 8.09 -6.58
CA CYS A 200 5.12 7.90 -7.54
C CYS A 200 4.68 7.29 -8.88
N VAL A 201 3.84 6.26 -8.84
CA VAL A 201 3.36 5.56 -10.03
C VAL A 201 1.96 6.00 -10.47
N GLN A 202 1.13 6.46 -9.51
CA GLN A 202 -0.26 6.81 -9.76
C GLN A 202 -0.44 7.94 -10.79
N PRO A 203 0.32 9.05 -10.74
CA PRO A 203 0.16 10.12 -11.73
C PRO A 203 0.44 9.69 -13.17
N GLY A 204 1.27 8.65 -13.36
CA GLY A 204 1.51 8.04 -14.67
C GLY A 204 0.44 7.02 -15.08
N LEU A 205 -0.07 6.23 -14.13
CA LEU A 205 -1.00 5.10 -14.39
C LEU A 205 -2.49 5.48 -14.33
N ALA A 206 -2.84 6.53 -13.60
CA ALA A 206 -4.21 6.92 -13.33
C ALA A 206 -4.26 8.38 -12.85
N PRO A 207 -3.92 9.35 -13.73
CA PRO A 207 -3.85 10.76 -13.34
C PRO A 207 -5.20 11.31 -12.84
N ASN A 208 -6.32 10.76 -13.30
CA ASN A 208 -7.64 11.24 -12.92
C ASN A 208 -8.01 10.97 -11.44
N ILE A 209 -7.35 10.03 -10.75
CA ILE A 209 -7.66 9.73 -9.33
C ILE A 209 -7.46 10.97 -8.44
N ASN A 210 -6.32 11.65 -8.60
CA ASN A 210 -6.00 12.83 -7.80
C ASN A 210 -6.89 14.02 -8.20
N ALA A 211 -7.20 14.16 -9.49
CA ALA A 211 -8.09 15.22 -9.98
C ALA A 211 -9.53 15.03 -9.48
N ALA A 212 -10.06 13.80 -9.54
CA ALA A 212 -11.36 13.44 -8.99
C ALA A 212 -11.41 13.69 -7.48
N THR A 213 -10.34 13.34 -6.76
CA THR A 213 -10.24 13.62 -5.31
C THR A 213 -10.32 15.11 -5.02
N ALA A 214 -9.58 15.95 -5.75
CA ALA A 214 -9.64 17.40 -5.58
C ALA A 214 -11.04 17.96 -5.86
N ARG A 215 -11.70 17.52 -6.94
CA ARG A 215 -13.08 17.93 -7.25
C ARG A 215 -14.07 17.50 -6.18
N VAL A 216 -13.98 16.26 -5.69
CA VAL A 216 -14.84 15.75 -4.62
C VAL A 216 -14.66 16.60 -3.37
N LEU A 217 -13.43 16.83 -2.91
CA LEU A 217 -13.16 17.64 -1.73
C LEU A 217 -13.61 19.10 -1.88
N ALA A 218 -13.43 19.70 -3.06
CA ALA A 218 -13.89 21.06 -3.34
C ALA A 218 -15.41 21.21 -3.20
N ARG A 219 -16.20 20.18 -3.54
CA ARG A 219 -17.67 20.18 -3.31
C ARG A 219 -18.03 20.26 -1.82
N PHE A 220 -17.15 19.79 -0.93
CA PHE A 220 -17.28 19.91 0.53
C PHE A 220 -16.55 21.15 1.10
N GLY A 221 -16.13 22.09 0.25
CA GLY A 221 -15.45 23.31 0.66
C GLY A 221 -14.01 23.11 1.13
N ILE A 222 -13.37 22.00 0.76
CA ILE A 222 -11.98 21.67 1.12
C ILE A 222 -11.09 21.80 -0.12
N GLY A 223 -10.17 22.75 -0.08
CA GLY A 223 -9.14 22.92 -1.11
C GLY A 223 -8.01 21.92 -0.97
N VAL A 224 -7.42 21.54 -2.10
CA VAL A 224 -6.26 20.65 -2.15
C VAL A 224 -5.04 21.42 -2.63
N THR A 225 -4.01 21.46 -1.80
CA THR A 225 -2.71 22.03 -2.15
C THR A 225 -1.77 20.90 -2.62
N PRO A 226 -1.37 20.87 -3.91
CA PRO A 226 -0.34 19.95 -4.38
C PRO A 226 1.03 20.41 -3.90
N ILE A 227 1.84 19.48 -3.41
CA ILE A 227 3.24 19.70 -3.04
C ILE A 227 4.10 18.87 -3.99
N HIS A 228 4.49 19.46 -5.12
CA HIS A 228 5.16 18.74 -6.22
C HIS A 228 6.57 18.26 -5.85
N GLU A 229 7.16 18.84 -4.81
CA GLU A 229 8.44 18.43 -4.23
C GLU A 229 8.33 17.11 -3.46
N ALA A 230 7.13 16.73 -3.01
CA ALA A 230 6.90 15.46 -2.36
C ALA A 230 6.97 14.30 -3.38
N GLY A 231 7.82 13.32 -3.09
CA GLY A 231 8.10 12.19 -3.98
C GLY A 231 7.37 10.90 -3.59
N CYS A 232 7.99 9.77 -3.87
CA CYS A 232 7.52 8.47 -3.38
C CYS A 232 7.43 8.46 -1.85
N CYS A 233 6.40 7.82 -1.30
CA CYS A 233 6.25 7.60 0.15
C CYS A 233 7.35 6.72 0.77
N GLY A 234 8.13 5.98 -0.04
CA GLY A 234 9.17 5.06 0.44
C GLY A 234 8.73 3.58 0.55
N ALA A 235 7.44 3.28 0.36
CA ALA A 235 6.93 1.90 0.46
C ALA A 235 7.60 0.93 -0.54
N ILE A 236 7.85 1.39 -1.77
CA ILE A 236 8.53 0.57 -2.80
C ILE A 236 9.96 0.22 -2.37
N ASP A 237 10.69 1.15 -1.74
CA ASP A 237 12.03 0.88 -1.24
C ASP A 237 11.99 -0.21 -0.15
N TYR A 238 11.01 -0.18 0.75
CA TYR A 238 10.82 -1.21 1.77
C TYR A 238 10.47 -2.58 1.17
N HIS A 239 9.56 -2.64 0.19
CA HIS A 239 9.26 -3.88 -0.53
C HIS A 239 10.49 -4.48 -1.22
N LEU A 240 11.47 -3.65 -1.58
CA LEU A 240 12.70 -4.06 -2.23
C LEU A 240 13.89 -4.22 -1.27
N ASN A 241 13.63 -4.21 0.05
CA ASN A 241 14.62 -4.35 1.13
C ASN A 241 15.67 -3.23 1.13
N ALA A 242 15.21 -1.98 0.96
CA ALA A 242 16.03 -0.78 0.89
C ALA A 242 15.61 0.30 1.89
N GLN A 243 15.50 -0.09 3.16
CA GLN A 243 14.93 0.69 4.24
C GLN A 243 15.63 2.06 4.41
N GLN A 244 16.96 2.13 4.27
CA GLN A 244 17.69 3.41 4.36
C GLN A 244 17.25 4.42 3.30
N ALA A 245 16.99 3.97 2.07
CA ALA A 245 16.51 4.84 1.01
C ALA A 245 15.05 5.23 1.22
N GLY A 246 14.23 4.29 1.73
CA GLY A 246 12.87 4.60 2.18
C GLY A 246 12.87 5.70 3.24
N ARG A 247 13.74 5.59 4.27
CA ARG A 247 13.91 6.63 5.30
C ARG A 247 14.39 7.96 4.73
N ALA A 248 15.28 7.96 3.76
CA ALA A 248 15.68 9.20 3.08
C ALA A 248 14.51 9.86 2.34
N ARG A 249 13.64 9.07 1.68
CA ARG A 249 12.41 9.56 1.05
C ARG A 249 11.42 10.13 2.08
N MET A 250 11.27 9.49 3.24
CA MET A 250 10.43 9.99 4.33
C MET A 250 10.88 11.39 4.77
N ARG A 251 12.18 11.57 5.04
CA ARG A 251 12.75 12.87 5.40
C ARG A 251 12.49 13.94 4.34
N ALA A 252 12.77 13.62 3.08
CA ALA A 252 12.52 14.54 1.97
C ALA A 252 11.03 14.94 1.85
N ASN A 253 10.10 14.00 2.04
CA ASN A 253 8.67 14.31 2.05
C ASN A 253 8.28 15.16 3.25
N ILE A 254 8.81 14.88 4.44
CA ILE A 254 8.59 15.70 5.64
C ILE A 254 9.04 17.14 5.36
N ASP A 255 10.25 17.33 4.82
CA ASP A 255 10.77 18.67 4.50
C ASP A 255 9.92 19.39 3.45
N ALA A 256 9.42 18.67 2.44
CA ALA A 256 8.55 19.23 1.42
C ALA A 256 7.19 19.68 1.98
N TRP A 257 6.60 18.90 2.89
CA TRP A 257 5.29 19.22 3.49
C TRP A 257 5.37 20.23 4.62
N TRP A 258 6.52 20.33 5.30
CA TRP A 258 6.66 21.08 6.56
C TRP A 258 6.17 22.54 6.46
N PRO A 259 6.54 23.33 5.43
CA PRO A 259 6.09 24.71 5.33
C PRO A 259 4.56 24.86 5.28
N ALA A 260 3.88 23.95 4.56
CA ALA A 260 2.43 23.97 4.44
C ALA A 260 1.72 23.43 5.69
N ILE A 261 2.36 22.50 6.41
CA ILE A 261 1.91 22.05 7.73
C ILE A 261 1.97 23.21 8.73
N GLU A 262 3.07 23.98 8.76
CA GLU A 262 3.20 25.16 9.62
C GLU A 262 2.22 26.28 9.23
N ALA A 263 1.87 26.37 7.95
CA ALA A 263 0.84 27.28 7.46
C ALA A 263 -0.61 26.85 7.79
N GLY A 264 -0.80 25.70 8.45
CA GLY A 264 -2.11 25.28 8.98
C GLY A 264 -2.86 24.24 8.15
N ALA A 265 -2.18 23.48 7.27
CA ALA A 265 -2.83 22.38 6.56
C ALA A 265 -3.47 21.35 7.53
N GLU A 266 -4.73 20.99 7.29
CA GLU A 266 -5.53 20.16 8.20
C GLU A 266 -5.13 18.68 8.16
N ALA A 267 -4.69 18.19 6.99
CA ALA A 267 -4.35 16.81 6.76
C ALA A 267 -3.41 16.64 5.55
N ILE A 268 -2.76 15.48 5.49
CA ILE A 268 -2.05 14.98 4.31
C ILE A 268 -2.87 13.80 3.77
N VAL A 269 -3.61 14.05 2.69
CA VAL A 269 -4.54 13.10 2.09
C VAL A 269 -3.81 12.16 1.13
N GLN A 270 -4.08 10.87 1.26
CA GLN A 270 -3.65 9.85 0.30
C GLN A 270 -4.86 9.20 -0.37
N THR A 271 -4.75 8.97 -1.68
CA THR A 271 -5.75 8.21 -2.45
C THR A 271 -5.35 6.75 -2.63
N ALA A 272 -4.05 6.44 -2.50
CA ALA A 272 -3.54 5.09 -2.54
C ALA A 272 -3.30 4.59 -1.12
N SER A 273 -4.15 3.67 -0.65
CA SER A 273 -4.06 3.11 0.71
C SER A 273 -2.70 2.50 1.07
N GLY A 274 -1.91 2.06 0.09
CA GLY A 274 -0.54 1.57 0.31
C GLY A 274 0.44 2.69 0.65
N CYS A 275 0.23 3.90 0.12
CA CYS A 275 0.97 5.08 0.55
C CYS A 275 0.47 5.54 1.92
N GLY A 276 -0.85 5.58 2.15
CA GLY A 276 -1.45 5.97 3.43
C GLY A 276 -0.95 5.14 4.61
N ALA A 277 -0.96 3.81 4.48
CA ALA A 277 -0.41 2.89 5.48
C ALA A 277 1.04 3.21 5.84
N PHE A 278 1.84 3.63 4.87
CA PHE A 278 3.26 3.88 5.05
C PHE A 278 3.53 5.27 5.66
N VAL A 279 2.81 6.32 5.23
CA VAL A 279 2.96 7.68 5.80
C VAL A 279 2.49 7.73 7.26
N LYS A 280 1.42 6.99 7.61
CA LYS A 280 0.96 6.83 9.00
C LYS A 280 1.99 6.18 9.92
N GLU A 281 3.02 5.52 9.37
CA GLU A 281 4.09 4.87 10.14
C GLU A 281 5.40 5.65 10.19
N TYR A 282 5.49 6.81 9.53
CA TYR A 282 6.72 7.63 9.54
C TYR A 282 7.21 7.91 10.96
N GLY A 283 6.31 8.25 11.88
CA GLY A 283 6.65 8.50 13.29
C GLY A 283 7.32 7.30 13.96
N GLU A 284 6.86 6.08 13.69
CA GLU A 284 7.48 4.86 14.23
C GLU A 284 8.80 4.49 13.52
N MET A 285 8.87 4.76 12.21
CA MET A 285 10.01 4.42 11.35
C MET A 285 11.17 5.39 11.50
N LEU A 286 10.92 6.61 11.96
CA LEU A 286 11.92 7.66 12.24
C LEU A 286 12.00 8.01 13.73
N ALA A 287 11.43 7.19 14.62
CA ALA A 287 11.43 7.44 16.08
C ALA A 287 12.84 7.56 16.67
N ASP A 288 13.83 6.93 16.05
CA ASP A 288 15.25 6.96 16.43
C ASP A 288 16.05 8.07 15.73
N ASP A 289 15.38 8.92 14.94
CA ASP A 289 16.01 10.00 14.19
C ASP A 289 15.88 11.34 14.95
N PRO A 290 16.94 11.86 15.60
CA PRO A 290 16.83 13.01 16.48
C PRO A 290 16.36 14.28 15.76
N ASP A 291 16.65 14.41 14.46
CA ASP A 291 16.30 15.59 13.66
C ASP A 291 14.86 15.53 13.12
N TYR A 292 14.27 14.33 13.00
CA TYR A 292 12.99 14.12 12.33
C TYR A 292 11.92 13.45 13.18
N ALA A 293 12.23 12.86 14.34
CA ALA A 293 11.27 12.07 15.12
C ALA A 293 9.97 12.82 15.42
N GLU A 294 10.06 14.06 15.91
CA GLU A 294 8.89 14.88 16.22
C GLU A 294 8.10 15.25 14.95
N ARG A 295 8.79 15.69 13.90
CA ARG A 295 8.16 16.05 12.62
C ARG A 295 7.48 14.86 11.96
N ALA A 296 8.12 13.69 12.02
CA ALA A 296 7.60 12.44 11.50
C ALA A 296 6.34 12.00 12.26
N ALA A 297 6.34 12.10 13.60
CA ALA A 297 5.16 11.84 14.41
C ALA A 297 4.00 12.78 14.05
N ARG A 298 4.29 14.08 13.85
CA ARG A 298 3.29 15.05 13.40
C ARG A 298 2.73 14.72 12.01
N VAL A 299 3.59 14.37 11.06
CA VAL A 299 3.19 13.95 9.70
C VAL A 299 2.32 12.70 9.75
N SER A 300 2.69 11.70 10.55
CA SER A 300 1.86 10.49 10.73
C SER A 300 0.49 10.80 11.32
N ALA A 301 0.40 11.74 12.27
CA ALA A 301 -0.86 12.17 12.86
C ALA A 301 -1.76 12.95 11.87
N LEU A 302 -1.16 13.66 10.92
CA LEU A 302 -1.88 14.40 9.86
C LEU A 302 -2.25 13.50 8.65
N ALA A 303 -1.64 12.32 8.52
CA ALA A 303 -1.89 11.44 7.39
C ALA A 303 -3.29 10.82 7.46
N ARG A 304 -4.09 11.05 6.43
CA ARG A 304 -5.48 10.58 6.34
C ARG A 304 -5.72 9.94 4.98
N ASP A 305 -6.30 8.74 4.97
CA ASP A 305 -6.85 8.17 3.75
C ASP A 305 -8.09 8.99 3.35
N ILE A 306 -8.29 9.18 2.04
CA ILE A 306 -9.43 9.96 1.53
C ILE A 306 -10.78 9.42 2.03
N VAL A 307 -10.88 8.13 2.34
CA VAL A 307 -12.12 7.56 2.94
C VAL A 307 -12.46 8.19 4.30
N GLU A 308 -11.45 8.52 5.12
CA GLU A 308 -11.68 9.08 6.45
C GLU A 308 -12.18 10.52 6.36
N VAL A 309 -11.55 11.33 5.48
CA VAL A 309 -11.95 12.72 5.24
C VAL A 309 -13.36 12.76 4.66
N LEU A 310 -13.62 11.99 3.59
CA LEU A 310 -14.92 12.01 2.95
C LEU A 310 -16.02 11.42 3.85
N GLY A 311 -15.69 10.39 4.65
CA GLY A 311 -16.63 9.80 5.60
C GLY A 311 -17.08 10.79 6.68
N GLU A 312 -16.18 11.64 7.18
CA GLU A 312 -16.51 12.72 8.11
C GLU A 312 -17.41 13.77 7.47
N GLU A 313 -17.13 14.20 6.24
CA GLU A 313 -17.95 15.21 5.57
C GLU A 313 -19.34 14.68 5.17
N ILE A 314 -19.43 13.45 4.66
CA ILE A 314 -20.70 12.81 4.33
C ILE A 314 -21.56 12.63 5.59
N ALA A 315 -20.96 12.29 6.72
CA ALA A 315 -21.69 12.12 7.98
C ALA A 315 -22.29 13.43 8.53
N ARG A 316 -21.76 14.60 8.12
CA ARG A 316 -22.28 15.92 8.51
C ARG A 316 -23.42 16.41 7.62
N GLN A 317 -23.63 15.80 6.46
CA GLN A 317 -24.62 16.24 5.47
C GLN A 317 -25.94 15.47 5.65
N ASP A 318 -27.07 16.13 5.33
CA ASP A 318 -28.33 15.41 5.17
C ASP A 318 -28.25 14.49 3.94
N ARG A 319 -28.81 13.29 4.05
CA ARG A 319 -28.81 12.32 2.95
C ARG A 319 -29.52 12.86 1.70
N GLN A 320 -30.50 13.75 1.88
CA GLN A 320 -31.19 14.43 0.78
C GLN A 320 -30.32 15.50 0.10
N SER A 321 -29.39 16.14 0.83
CA SER A 321 -28.47 17.12 0.25
C SER A 321 -27.36 16.46 -0.60
N LEU A 322 -27.04 15.21 -0.29
CA LEU A 322 -26.07 14.38 -1.00
C LEU A 322 -26.62 13.69 -2.26
N ALA A 323 -27.75 14.12 -2.84
CA ALA A 323 -28.53 13.48 -3.92
C ALA A 323 -27.69 13.02 -5.15
N ALA A 324 -26.89 11.99 -4.94
CA ALA A 324 -26.00 11.41 -5.92
C ALA A 324 -26.84 10.56 -6.86
N ALA A 325 -26.40 10.50 -8.12
CA ALA A 325 -27.05 9.69 -9.16
C ALA A 325 -26.08 8.61 -9.66
N PRO A 326 -25.69 7.64 -8.80
CA PRO A 326 -24.80 6.58 -9.23
C PRO A 326 -25.50 5.65 -10.23
N ASP A 327 -24.68 5.02 -11.08
CA ASP A 327 -25.14 3.88 -11.87
C ASP A 327 -25.69 2.78 -10.94
N GLN A 328 -26.86 2.25 -11.27
CA GLN A 328 -27.55 1.23 -10.49
C GLN A 328 -27.05 -0.19 -10.80
N GLN A 329 -26.11 -0.33 -11.74
CA GLN A 329 -25.44 -1.60 -11.99
C GLN A 329 -24.68 -2.10 -10.74
N PRO A 330 -24.69 -3.42 -10.46
CA PRO A 330 -24.01 -3.97 -9.28
C PRO A 330 -22.51 -3.70 -9.29
N LEU A 331 -21.99 -3.17 -8.17
CA LEU A 331 -20.59 -2.80 -7.97
C LEU A 331 -19.95 -3.70 -6.90
N ALA A 332 -18.89 -4.42 -7.24
CA ALA A 332 -18.08 -5.10 -6.23
C ALA A 332 -16.96 -4.18 -5.75
N PHE A 333 -16.78 -4.04 -4.44
CA PHE A 333 -15.65 -3.29 -3.90
C PHE A 333 -14.54 -4.24 -3.44
N HIS A 334 -13.35 -4.07 -3.99
CA HIS A 334 -12.12 -4.68 -3.48
C HIS A 334 -11.47 -3.75 -2.46
N CYS A 335 -11.67 -4.05 -1.17
CA CYS A 335 -10.93 -3.42 -0.09
C CYS A 335 -9.46 -3.85 -0.13
N PRO A 336 -8.49 -2.94 -0.39
CA PRO A 336 -7.08 -3.30 -0.40
C PRO A 336 -6.62 -3.76 0.99
N CYS A 337 -5.73 -4.76 1.05
CA CYS A 337 -5.18 -5.23 2.33
C CYS A 337 -4.50 -4.12 3.16
N THR A 338 -3.91 -3.10 2.51
CA THR A 338 -3.34 -1.94 3.21
C THR A 338 -4.40 -1.03 3.81
N LEU A 339 -5.59 -0.93 3.20
CA LEU A 339 -6.72 -0.19 3.78
C LEU A 339 -7.33 -0.98 4.95
N GLN A 340 -7.63 -2.26 4.72
CA GLN A 340 -8.30 -3.11 5.70
C GLN A 340 -7.43 -3.44 6.93
N HIS A 341 -6.18 -3.86 6.70
CA HIS A 341 -5.35 -4.45 7.77
C HIS A 341 -4.30 -3.49 8.30
N ALA A 342 -3.62 -2.74 7.42
CA ALA A 342 -2.56 -1.83 7.87
C ALA A 342 -3.14 -0.53 8.44
N GLN A 343 -4.17 0.04 7.80
CA GLN A 343 -4.84 1.25 8.30
C GLN A 343 -6.06 0.97 9.20
N GLY A 344 -6.61 -0.25 9.19
CA GLY A 344 -7.78 -0.60 10.00
C GLY A 344 -9.10 0.00 9.50
N LEU A 345 -9.19 0.38 8.22
CA LEU A 345 -10.31 1.11 7.60
C LEU A 345 -11.21 0.20 6.73
N GLY A 346 -11.30 -1.09 7.07
CA GLY A 346 -12.14 -2.03 6.33
C GLY A 346 -13.63 -1.71 6.48
N GLY A 347 -14.39 -1.69 5.38
CA GLY A 347 -15.83 -1.40 5.38
C GLY A 347 -16.19 0.08 5.25
N GLU A 348 -15.25 1.00 5.44
CA GLU A 348 -15.54 2.44 5.41
C GLU A 348 -15.89 2.94 4.01
N VAL A 349 -15.22 2.43 2.96
CA VAL A 349 -15.56 2.81 1.57
C VAL A 349 -16.91 2.23 1.18
N GLU A 350 -17.19 0.98 1.54
CA GLU A 350 -18.47 0.32 1.29
C GLU A 350 -19.64 1.07 1.94
N LYS A 351 -19.43 1.56 3.17
CA LYS A 351 -20.38 2.41 3.89
C LYS A 351 -20.66 3.70 3.14
N ILE A 352 -19.62 4.41 2.69
CA ILE A 352 -19.76 5.64 1.90
C ILE A 352 -20.50 5.37 0.58
N LEU A 353 -20.08 4.35 -0.18
CA LEU A 353 -20.73 3.99 -1.44
C LEU A 353 -22.22 3.64 -1.23
N SER A 354 -22.55 2.91 -0.17
CA SER A 354 -23.94 2.57 0.16
C SER A 354 -24.76 3.80 0.57
N GLN A 355 -24.17 4.74 1.32
CA GLN A 355 -24.82 6.00 1.69
C GLN A 355 -25.14 6.87 0.47
N LEU A 356 -24.21 6.91 -0.49
CA LEU A 356 -24.35 7.59 -1.78
C LEU A 356 -25.25 6.84 -2.79
N GLY A 357 -25.81 5.67 -2.41
CA GLY A 357 -26.82 4.97 -3.21
C GLY A 357 -26.28 4.00 -4.26
N PHE A 358 -25.01 3.60 -4.17
CA PHE A 358 -24.47 2.54 -5.03
C PHE A 358 -25.00 1.17 -4.62
N THR A 359 -25.33 0.33 -5.59
CA THR A 359 -25.73 -1.07 -5.38
C THR A 359 -24.50 -1.96 -5.23
N LEU A 360 -24.14 -2.31 -3.99
CA LEU A 360 -22.96 -3.16 -3.75
C LEU A 360 -23.27 -4.65 -3.90
N ALA A 361 -22.48 -5.33 -4.73
CA ALA A 361 -22.46 -6.77 -4.83
C ALA A 361 -21.65 -7.36 -3.65
N PRO A 362 -22.17 -8.35 -2.90
CA PRO A 362 -21.42 -9.00 -1.82
C PRO A 362 -20.13 -9.64 -2.34
N VAL A 363 -19.03 -9.47 -1.61
CA VAL A 363 -17.72 -10.04 -1.96
C VAL A 363 -17.37 -11.14 -0.97
N MET A 364 -17.24 -12.36 -1.46
CA MET A 364 -16.78 -13.49 -0.65
C MET A 364 -15.28 -13.38 -0.40
N GLU A 365 -14.80 -13.93 0.72
CA GLU A 365 -13.36 -13.92 1.07
C GLU A 365 -12.70 -12.52 0.92
N GLY A 366 -13.42 -11.47 1.35
CA GLY A 366 -13.00 -10.07 1.19
C GLY A 366 -11.56 -9.80 1.67
N HIS A 367 -11.18 -10.46 2.77
CA HIS A 367 -9.85 -10.39 3.41
C HIS A 367 -8.66 -10.87 2.55
N LEU A 368 -8.89 -11.62 1.46
CA LEU A 368 -7.78 -12.09 0.62
C LEU A 368 -7.07 -10.93 -0.09
N CYS A 369 -5.74 -11.01 -0.15
CA CYS A 369 -4.92 -10.07 -0.92
C CYS A 369 -5.06 -10.31 -2.42
N CYS A 370 -5.02 -9.25 -3.23
CA CYS A 370 -5.07 -9.35 -4.70
C CYS A 370 -3.76 -9.88 -5.34
N GLY A 371 -2.66 -9.96 -4.59
CA GLY A 371 -1.37 -10.44 -5.11
C GLY A 371 -0.43 -9.36 -5.67
N SER A 372 -0.85 -8.08 -5.72
CA SER A 372 -0.03 -7.00 -6.28
C SER A 372 1.17 -6.63 -5.40
N ALA A 373 0.90 -6.30 -4.14
CA ALA A 373 1.87 -5.96 -3.08
C ALA A 373 3.10 -5.16 -3.55
N GLY A 374 2.84 -4.02 -4.21
CA GLY A 374 3.87 -3.13 -4.72
C GLY A 374 4.65 -3.77 -5.87
N THR A 375 5.85 -4.26 -5.61
CA THR A 375 6.71 -4.90 -6.61
C THR A 375 6.58 -6.43 -6.63
N TYR A 376 5.76 -7.01 -5.76
CA TYR A 376 5.60 -8.46 -5.64
C TYR A 376 5.12 -9.10 -6.95
N SER A 377 4.20 -8.46 -7.68
CA SER A 377 3.75 -8.95 -8.99
C SER A 377 4.85 -9.05 -10.05
N ILE A 378 5.96 -8.31 -9.88
CA ILE A 378 7.13 -8.37 -10.75
C ILE A 378 8.13 -9.41 -10.25
N THR A 379 8.36 -9.47 -8.94
CA THR A 379 9.36 -10.37 -8.34
C THR A 379 8.85 -11.80 -8.15
N GLN A 380 7.54 -11.99 -8.01
CA GLN A 380 6.85 -13.27 -7.79
C GLN A 380 5.65 -13.42 -8.73
N PRO A 381 5.87 -13.38 -10.07
CA PRO A 381 4.80 -13.24 -11.05
C PRO A 381 3.80 -14.39 -11.01
N GLU A 382 4.26 -15.62 -10.79
CA GLU A 382 3.40 -16.81 -10.76
C GLU A 382 2.42 -16.78 -9.58
N LEU A 383 2.93 -16.62 -8.36
CA LEU A 383 2.10 -16.50 -7.16
C LEU A 383 1.16 -15.30 -7.24
N SER A 384 1.62 -14.17 -7.78
CA SER A 384 0.80 -12.96 -7.90
C SER A 384 -0.40 -13.14 -8.83
N ARG A 385 -0.26 -13.93 -9.91
CA ARG A 385 -1.36 -14.23 -10.84
C ARG A 385 -2.37 -15.18 -10.21
N GLN A 386 -1.91 -16.25 -9.56
CA GLN A 386 -2.81 -17.16 -8.85
C GLN A 386 -3.64 -16.42 -7.78
N LEU A 387 -3.02 -15.51 -7.02
CA LEU A 387 -3.73 -14.66 -6.06
C LEU A 387 -4.70 -13.68 -6.72
N ARG A 388 -4.32 -13.08 -7.85
CA ARG A 388 -5.17 -12.18 -8.63
C ARG A 388 -6.42 -12.90 -9.08
N ASP A 389 -6.25 -14.06 -9.70
CA ASP A 389 -7.32 -14.79 -10.36
C ASP A 389 -8.31 -15.32 -9.32
N ARG A 390 -7.82 -15.85 -8.19
CA ARG A 390 -8.67 -16.19 -7.03
C ARG A 390 -9.43 -15.00 -6.47
N LYS A 391 -8.79 -13.82 -6.36
CA LYS A 391 -9.47 -12.61 -5.89
C LYS A 391 -10.54 -12.14 -6.88
N LEU A 392 -10.28 -12.22 -8.19
CA LEU A 392 -11.26 -11.87 -9.21
C LEU A 392 -12.45 -12.83 -9.21
N GLU A 393 -12.24 -14.14 -9.06
CA GLU A 393 -13.32 -15.10 -8.88
C GLU A 393 -14.24 -14.73 -7.70
N ALA A 394 -13.64 -14.36 -6.56
CA ALA A 394 -14.40 -13.95 -5.38
C ALA A 394 -15.14 -12.61 -5.54
N LEU A 395 -14.55 -11.66 -6.28
CA LEU A 395 -15.18 -10.37 -6.61
C LEU A 395 -16.31 -10.53 -7.61
N GLU A 396 -16.15 -11.42 -8.59
CA GLU A 396 -17.07 -11.61 -9.71
C GLU A 396 -18.18 -12.63 -9.42
N ALA A 397 -18.12 -13.34 -8.29
CA ALA A 397 -19.06 -14.40 -7.90
C ALA A 397 -20.54 -13.97 -7.95
N ASN A 398 -20.84 -12.69 -7.69
CA ASN A 398 -22.19 -12.14 -7.70
C ASN A 398 -22.48 -11.24 -8.93
N GLY A 399 -21.73 -11.43 -10.03
CA GLY A 399 -21.97 -10.77 -11.30
C GLY A 399 -21.92 -9.23 -11.29
N PRO A 400 -20.92 -8.58 -10.65
CA PRO A 400 -20.80 -7.14 -10.70
C PRO A 400 -20.50 -6.66 -12.13
N ALA A 401 -21.10 -5.54 -12.53
CA ALA A 401 -20.77 -4.90 -13.80
C ALA A 401 -19.40 -4.19 -13.74
N ARG A 402 -18.96 -3.82 -12.53
CA ARG A 402 -17.70 -3.12 -12.29
C ARG A 402 -17.10 -3.50 -10.93
N ILE A 403 -15.79 -3.39 -10.83
CA ILE A 403 -15.05 -3.49 -9.57
C ILE A 403 -14.48 -2.11 -9.21
N ALA A 404 -14.63 -1.69 -7.96
CA ALA A 404 -13.97 -0.51 -7.41
C ALA A 404 -12.88 -0.90 -6.41
N THR A 405 -11.82 -0.09 -6.29
CA THR A 405 -10.79 -0.27 -5.24
C THR A 405 -10.16 1.06 -4.82
N ALA A 406 -9.42 1.06 -3.72
CA ALA A 406 -8.77 2.22 -3.09
C ALA A 406 -7.23 2.16 -3.14
N ASN A 407 -6.68 1.54 -4.18
CA ASN A 407 -5.24 1.41 -4.35
C ASN A 407 -4.90 1.21 -5.83
N ILE A 408 -4.08 2.10 -6.40
CA ILE A 408 -3.65 2.00 -7.79
C ILE A 408 -2.94 0.67 -8.10
N GLY A 409 -2.15 0.13 -7.17
CA GLY A 409 -1.47 -1.15 -7.34
C GLY A 409 -2.45 -2.32 -7.44
N CYS A 410 -3.55 -2.29 -6.66
CA CYS A 410 -4.63 -3.27 -6.79
C CYS A 410 -5.39 -3.08 -8.10
N GLN A 411 -5.74 -1.83 -8.44
CA GLN A 411 -6.48 -1.50 -9.65
C GLN A 411 -5.75 -1.99 -10.89
N THR A 412 -4.48 -1.60 -11.08
CA THR A 412 -3.67 -2.03 -12.23
C THR A 412 -3.50 -3.54 -12.29
N HIS A 413 -3.25 -4.19 -11.14
CA HIS A 413 -3.05 -5.64 -11.09
C HIS A 413 -4.32 -6.41 -11.44
N LEU A 414 -5.47 -6.05 -10.88
CA LEU A 414 -6.76 -6.68 -11.18
C LEU A 414 -7.19 -6.40 -12.63
N SER A 415 -7.05 -5.16 -13.11
CA SER A 415 -7.35 -4.81 -14.51
C SER A 415 -6.53 -5.60 -15.52
N SER A 416 -5.31 -6.02 -15.17
CA SER A 416 -4.45 -6.78 -16.09
C SER A 416 -5.01 -8.15 -16.49
N ALA A 417 -6.05 -8.64 -15.83
CA ALA A 417 -6.75 -9.87 -16.23
C ALA A 417 -7.68 -9.69 -17.43
N GLY A 418 -8.05 -8.45 -17.80
CA GLY A 418 -8.96 -8.19 -18.91
C GLY A 418 -10.38 -8.75 -18.73
N ARG A 419 -10.82 -8.94 -17.49
CA ARG A 419 -12.16 -9.42 -17.10
C ARG A 419 -13.09 -8.22 -16.80
N THR A 420 -13.68 -8.15 -15.61
CA THR A 420 -14.55 -7.05 -15.20
C THR A 420 -13.75 -5.73 -15.07
N PRO A 421 -14.26 -4.60 -15.59
CA PRO A 421 -13.59 -3.30 -15.47
C PRO A 421 -13.31 -2.90 -14.02
N VAL A 422 -12.10 -2.39 -13.75
CA VAL A 422 -11.67 -1.99 -12.41
C VAL A 422 -11.35 -0.49 -12.37
N SER A 423 -12.02 0.25 -11.49
CA SER A 423 -11.87 1.71 -11.33
C SER A 423 -11.45 2.08 -9.91
N HIS A 424 -10.92 3.28 -9.71
CA HIS A 424 -10.75 3.79 -8.36
C HIS A 424 -12.11 4.27 -7.84
N TRP A 425 -12.42 3.97 -6.58
CA TRP A 425 -13.74 4.28 -6.02
C TRP A 425 -14.05 5.79 -6.03
N ILE A 426 -13.04 6.63 -5.81
CA ILE A 426 -13.22 8.09 -5.79
C ILE A 426 -13.65 8.66 -7.16
N GLU A 427 -13.26 8.02 -8.27
CA GLU A 427 -13.69 8.43 -9.60
C GLU A 427 -15.18 8.17 -9.81
N LEU A 428 -15.68 7.05 -9.27
CA LEU A 428 -17.12 6.74 -9.31
C LEU A 428 -17.93 7.72 -8.45
N VAL A 429 -17.39 8.09 -7.27
CA VAL A 429 -18.01 9.10 -6.41
C VAL A 429 -18.03 10.47 -7.08
N ASP A 430 -16.93 10.87 -7.71
CA ASP A 430 -16.84 12.12 -8.46
C ASP A 430 -17.86 12.19 -9.61
N ASP A 431 -18.07 11.09 -10.33
CA ASP A 431 -19.05 11.00 -11.42
C ASP A 431 -20.50 11.06 -10.93
N ALA A 432 -20.76 10.58 -9.70
CA ALA A 432 -22.10 10.44 -9.12
C ALA A 432 -22.53 11.65 -8.28
N LEU A 433 -21.60 12.37 -7.65
CA LEU A 433 -21.92 13.55 -6.85
C LEU A 433 -22.37 14.74 -7.74
N PRO A 434 -23.33 15.56 -7.28
CA PRO A 434 -23.73 16.77 -7.98
C PRO A 434 -22.57 17.77 -8.05
N GLU A 435 -22.57 18.67 -9.04
CA GLU A 435 -21.50 19.68 -9.19
C GLU A 435 -21.43 20.67 -8.02
N THR A 436 -22.57 20.94 -7.38
CA THR A 436 -22.67 21.80 -6.19
C THR A 436 -23.49 21.09 -5.12
N LEU A 437 -22.95 20.98 -3.90
CA LEU A 437 -23.73 20.56 -2.74
C LEU A 437 -24.49 21.77 -2.17
N PRO A 438 -25.73 21.61 -1.69
CA PRO A 438 -26.42 22.66 -0.96
C PRO A 438 -25.57 23.12 0.22
N GLN A 439 -25.35 24.42 0.35
CA GLN A 439 -24.73 24.99 1.55
C GLN A 439 -25.84 25.11 2.62
N GLU A 440 -25.58 24.63 3.83
CA GLU A 440 -26.45 24.84 5.00
C GLU A 440 -26.55 26.31 5.41
#